data_AF-A0A372DXH1-F1
#
_entry.id   AF-A0A372DXH1-F1
#
_cell.length_a   1.000
_cell.length_b   1.000
_cell.length_c   1.000
_cell.angle_alpha   90.00
_cell.angle_beta   90.00
_cell.angle_gamma   90.00
#
_symmetry.space_group_name_H-M   'P 1'
#
loop_
_entity.id
_entity.type
_entity.pdbx_description
1 polymer ?
#
loop_
_entity_poly.entity_id
_entity_poly.type
_entity_poly.pdbx_seq_one_letter_code
_entity_poly.pdbx_strand_id
1 'polypeptide(L)'
;MTEENKNVEETPKEESKKLTKEEIDKLKYKQQEEREDVINKVIRGVNDIYEKEFKFDNLDEPVTFKIRYPNALEQGQILSVRSSYFNGTDMYQSQEIIYAFHMLATLNVVGIDVPKEFRNAEEIYRLEPLLELYYDWVAWLNTFRY
;
A
#
# COMPACT_ATOMS: atom_id res chain seq x y z
N MET A 1 -76.55 4.96 -7.40
CA MET A 1 -75.67 5.80 -6.56
C MET A 1 -74.46 4.98 -6.19
N THR A 2 -73.29 5.61 -6.06
CA THR A 2 -71.88 5.13 -6.14
C THR A 2 -71.38 5.00 -7.58
N GLU A 3 -70.91 6.07 -8.21
CA GLU A 3 -69.59 6.74 -8.07
C GLU A 3 -68.42 5.81 -8.39
N GLU A 4 -67.83 5.99 -9.57
CA GLU A 4 -66.39 5.78 -9.77
C GLU A 4 -65.82 6.93 -10.58
N ASN A 5 -64.97 7.68 -9.90
CA ASN A 5 -64.36 8.93 -10.30
C ASN A 5 -63.34 8.71 -11.43
N LYS A 6 -63.41 9.59 -12.42
CA LYS A 6 -62.26 9.98 -13.23
C LYS A 6 -61.23 10.61 -12.29
N ASN A 7 -60.06 9.98 -12.13
CA ASN A 7 -58.84 10.72 -11.85
C ASN A 7 -57.64 9.92 -12.37
N VAL A 8 -57.26 10.21 -13.62
CA VAL A 8 -55.94 9.84 -14.14
C VAL A 8 -55.00 10.92 -13.59
N GLU A 9 -54.45 10.68 -12.41
CA GLU A 9 -53.36 11.51 -11.88
C GLU A 9 -52.10 11.21 -12.70
N GLU A 10 -51.77 12.16 -13.58
CA GLU A 10 -50.46 12.29 -14.19
C GLU A 10 -49.41 12.38 -13.08
N THR A 11 -48.63 11.31 -12.89
CA THR A 11 -47.41 11.33 -12.09
C THR A 11 -46.23 11.69 -12.99
N PRO A 12 -45.26 12.50 -12.51
CA PRO A 12 -44.39 13.30 -13.36
C PRO A 12 -43.40 12.41 -14.11
N LYS A 13 -43.24 12.68 -15.42
CA LYS A 13 -42.08 12.18 -16.17
C LYS A 13 -40.83 12.68 -15.47
N GLU A 14 -40.10 11.79 -14.81
CA GLU A 14 -38.69 12.01 -14.49
C GLU A 14 -38.00 12.40 -15.81
N GLU A 15 -37.68 13.68 -15.94
CA GLU A 15 -36.73 14.15 -16.94
C GLU A 15 -35.38 13.51 -16.59
N SER A 16 -35.18 12.30 -17.11
CA SER A 16 -33.85 11.75 -17.33
C SER A 16 -33.10 12.80 -18.14
N LYS A 17 -32.33 13.64 -17.44
CA LYS A 17 -31.47 14.66 -18.03
C LYS A 17 -30.51 13.91 -18.93
N LYS A 18 -30.86 13.80 -20.21
CA LYS A 18 -30.06 13.10 -21.21
C LYS A 18 -28.77 13.89 -21.32
N LEU A 19 -27.72 13.36 -20.69
CA LEU A 19 -26.37 13.89 -20.77
C LEU A 19 -26.06 14.14 -22.25
N THR A 20 -25.61 15.36 -22.53
CA THR A 20 -25.18 15.73 -23.87
C THR A 20 -24.02 14.83 -24.29
N LYS A 21 -23.85 14.64 -25.60
CA LYS A 21 -22.80 13.77 -26.14
C LYS A 21 -21.41 14.15 -25.60
N GLU A 22 -21.15 15.45 -25.41
CA GLU A 22 -19.92 15.96 -24.80
C GLU A 22 -19.76 15.61 -23.31
N GLU A 23 -20.85 15.56 -22.53
CA GLU A 23 -20.80 15.15 -21.12
C GLU A 23 -20.52 13.63 -20.98
N ILE A 24 -21.07 12.83 -21.90
CA ILE A 24 -20.80 11.38 -21.98
C ILE A 24 -19.34 11.12 -22.36
N ASP A 25 -18.82 11.87 -23.33
CA ASP A 25 -17.43 11.71 -23.77
C ASP A 25 -16.43 12.18 -22.70
N LYS A 26 -16.73 13.26 -21.97
CA LYS A 26 -15.94 13.68 -20.79
C LYS A 26 -15.94 12.64 -19.66
N LEU A 27 -17.08 12.00 -19.40
CA LEU A 27 -17.19 10.94 -18.39
C LEU A 27 -16.38 9.70 -18.79
N LYS A 28 -16.42 9.30 -20.06
CA LYS A 28 -15.62 8.19 -20.58
C LYS A 28 -14.13 8.49 -20.52
N TYR A 29 -13.73 9.71 -20.88
CA TYR A 29 -12.35 10.15 -20.81
C TYR A 29 -11.81 10.13 -19.37
N LYS A 30 -12.56 10.68 -18.40
CA LYS A 30 -12.21 10.58 -16.97
C LYS A 30 -12.10 9.14 -16.48
N GLN A 31 -13.07 8.29 -16.83
CA GLN A 31 -13.02 6.86 -16.46
C GLN A 31 -11.86 6.10 -17.13
N GLN A 32 -11.35 6.61 -18.25
CA GLN A 32 -10.20 6.03 -18.93
C GLN A 32 -8.90 6.52 -18.29
N GLU A 33 -8.78 7.80 -17.95
CA GLU A 33 -7.66 8.33 -17.16
C GLU A 33 -7.55 7.66 -15.79
N GLU A 34 -8.67 7.50 -15.07
CA GLU A 34 -8.71 6.77 -13.79
C GLU A 34 -8.27 5.31 -13.96
N ARG A 35 -8.70 4.65 -15.04
CA ARG A 35 -8.26 3.28 -15.35
C ARG A 35 -6.78 3.21 -15.69
N GLU A 36 -6.26 4.14 -16.47
CA GLU A 36 -4.85 4.19 -16.84
C GLU A 36 -3.96 4.53 -15.63
N ASP A 37 -4.41 5.40 -14.71
CA ASP A 37 -3.72 5.68 -13.44
C ASP A 37 -3.66 4.45 -12.54
N VAL A 38 -4.78 3.74 -12.38
CA VAL A 38 -4.83 2.48 -11.63
C VAL A 38 -3.94 1.42 -12.27
N ILE A 39 -3.97 1.28 -13.61
CA ILE A 39 -3.10 0.35 -14.33
C ILE A 39 -1.62 0.73 -14.16
N ASN A 40 -1.26 2.01 -14.20
CA ASN A 40 0.13 2.44 -14.02
C ASN A 40 0.61 2.22 -12.59
N LYS A 41 -0.22 2.46 -11.58
CA LYS A 41 0.04 2.12 -10.16
C LYS A 41 0.30 0.62 -9.98
N VAL A 42 -0.55 -0.21 -10.58
CA VAL A 42 -0.47 -1.68 -10.44
C VAL A 42 0.66 -2.29 -11.28
N ILE A 43 0.86 -1.87 -12.53
CA ILE A 43 1.77 -2.52 -13.47
C ILE A 43 3.19 -1.99 -13.37
N ARG A 44 3.38 -0.70 -13.10
CA ARG A 44 4.70 -0.09 -13.24
C ARG A 44 5.35 0.32 -11.92
N GLY A 45 4.63 0.34 -10.79
CA GLY A 45 5.20 0.65 -9.47
C GLY A 45 6.18 1.82 -9.51
N VAL A 46 5.83 2.87 -10.25
CA VAL A 46 6.82 3.81 -10.79
C VAL A 46 7.23 4.77 -9.68
N ASN A 47 8.34 4.43 -9.03
CA ASN A 47 9.15 5.34 -8.23
C ASN A 47 8.53 5.85 -6.93
N ASP A 48 7.56 5.14 -6.36
CA ASP A 48 7.10 5.45 -5.01
C ASP A 48 8.18 5.02 -4.01
N ILE A 49 8.92 6.02 -3.52
CA ILE A 49 9.89 5.89 -2.44
C ILE A 49 9.17 6.29 -1.16
N TYR A 50 9.05 5.33 -0.25
CA TYR A 50 8.75 5.63 1.14
C TYR A 50 9.99 6.29 1.74
N GLU A 51 9.85 7.51 2.25
CA GLU A 51 10.91 8.22 2.98
C GLU A 51 10.33 8.78 4.28
N LYS A 52 10.92 8.37 5.42
CA LYS A 52 10.49 8.85 6.73
C LYS A 52 11.62 8.85 7.74
N GLU A 53 11.65 9.88 8.58
CA GLU A 53 12.53 9.97 9.74
C GLU A 53 11.86 9.39 10.98
N PHE A 54 12.60 8.58 11.73
CA PHE A 54 12.20 8.00 13.00
C PHE A 54 13.12 8.49 14.11
N LYS A 55 12.53 8.74 15.27
CA LYS A 55 13.25 9.01 16.51
C LYS A 55 12.94 7.88 17.47
N PHE A 56 13.92 7.02 17.68
CA PHE A 56 13.81 5.93 18.63
C PHE A 56 14.46 6.35 19.94
N ASP A 57 13.81 6.08 21.06
CA ASP A 57 14.31 6.46 22.40
C ASP A 57 15.71 5.90 22.71
N ASN A 58 16.13 4.85 21.99
CA ASN A 58 17.39 4.15 22.19
C ASN A 58 18.48 4.53 21.17
N LEU A 59 18.23 5.53 20.33
CA LEU A 59 19.20 6.04 19.36
C LEU A 59 19.40 7.54 19.59
N ASP A 60 20.66 7.96 19.68
CA ASP A 60 21.03 9.35 19.97
C ASP A 60 20.64 10.31 18.84
N GLU A 61 20.57 9.80 17.60
CA GLU A 61 20.26 10.58 16.41
C GLU A 61 19.02 10.03 15.68
N PRO A 62 18.19 10.89 15.07
CA PRO A 62 17.11 10.47 14.20
C PRO A 62 17.64 9.68 13.01
N VAL A 63 16.86 8.70 12.57
CA VAL A 63 17.23 7.80 11.48
C VAL A 63 16.23 7.90 10.36
N THR A 64 16.70 8.16 9.14
CA THR A 64 15.85 8.20 7.95
C THR A 64 15.89 6.86 7.23
N PHE A 65 14.71 6.31 6.91
CA PHE A 65 14.57 5.15 6.05
C PHE A 65 14.01 5.57 4.69
N LYS A 66 14.65 5.07 3.63
CA LYS A 66 14.18 5.20 2.25
C LYS A 66 13.96 3.80 1.68
N ILE A 67 12.76 3.52 1.19
CA ILE A 67 12.39 2.19 0.71
C ILE A 67 11.61 2.35 -0.59
N ARG A 68 12.13 1.78 -1.68
CA ARG A 68 11.38 1.73 -2.93
C ARG A 68 10.29 0.65 -2.83
N TYR A 69 9.12 0.91 -3.41
CA TYR A 69 8.10 -0.13 -3.57
C TYR A 69 8.67 -1.35 -4.31
N PRO A 70 8.59 -2.58 -3.72
CA PRO A 70 9.16 -3.76 -4.33
C PRO A 70 8.29 -4.30 -5.46
N ASN A 71 8.91 -4.64 -6.59
CA ASN A 71 8.23 -5.37 -7.66
C ASN A 71 7.99 -6.84 -7.27
N ALA A 72 7.25 -7.59 -8.09
CA ALA A 72 6.87 -8.97 -7.78
C ALA A 72 8.06 -9.92 -7.54
N LEU A 73 9.17 -9.74 -8.28
CA LEU A 73 10.37 -10.56 -8.11
C LEU A 73 11.09 -10.21 -6.80
N GLU A 74 11.18 -8.92 -6.49
CA GLU A 74 11.75 -8.42 -5.23
C GLU A 74 10.92 -8.87 -4.02
N GLN A 75 9.60 -8.95 -4.14
CA GLN A 75 8.78 -9.54 -3.07
C GLN A 75 9.13 -11.01 -2.81
N GLY A 76 9.36 -11.80 -3.86
CA GLY A 76 9.86 -13.17 -3.72
C GLY A 76 11.24 -13.21 -3.04
N GLN A 77 12.15 -12.30 -3.41
CA GLN A 77 13.47 -12.18 -2.79
C GLN A 77 13.39 -11.82 -1.31
N ILE A 78 12.54 -10.85 -0.94
CA ILE A 78 12.31 -10.44 0.45
C ILE A 78 11.87 -11.65 1.29
N LEU A 79 10.92 -12.44 0.80
CA LEU A 79 10.46 -13.65 1.49
C LEU A 79 11.58 -14.69 1.66
N SER A 80 12.41 -14.87 0.63
CA SER A 80 13.55 -15.79 0.67
C SER A 80 14.62 -15.33 1.67
N VAL A 81 14.98 -14.05 1.66
CA VAL A 81 15.95 -13.46 2.60
C VAL A 81 15.42 -13.59 4.03
N ARG A 82 14.15 -13.23 4.27
CA ARG A 82 13.53 -13.40 5.59
C ARG A 82 13.63 -14.83 6.07
N SER A 83 13.30 -15.80 5.22
CA SER A 83 13.34 -17.22 5.62
C SER A 83 14.74 -17.73 5.92
N SER A 84 15.76 -17.17 5.26
CA SER A 84 17.15 -17.50 5.55
C SER A 84 17.58 -17.15 6.98
N TYR A 85 17.01 -16.10 7.60
CA TYR A 85 17.31 -15.74 8.98
C TYR A 85 16.82 -16.77 10.00
N PHE A 86 15.80 -17.56 9.64
CA PHE A 86 15.18 -18.55 10.53
C PHE A 86 15.66 -19.98 10.30
N ASN A 87 16.46 -20.23 9.26
CA ASN A 87 16.94 -21.57 8.90
C ASN A 87 15.81 -22.63 8.87
N GLY A 88 14.63 -22.25 8.34
CA GLY A 88 13.47 -23.13 8.22
C GLY A 88 12.61 -23.27 9.47
N THR A 89 12.86 -22.45 10.50
CA THR A 89 12.08 -22.44 11.75
C THR A 89 11.02 -21.33 11.79
N ASP A 90 10.73 -20.70 10.65
CA ASP A 90 9.79 -19.57 10.50
C ASP A 90 8.44 -19.84 11.18
N MET A 91 7.92 -21.06 11.05
CA MET A 91 6.59 -21.44 11.55
C MET A 91 6.49 -21.45 13.08
N TYR A 92 7.62 -21.43 13.79
CA TYR A 92 7.67 -21.45 15.25
C TYR A 92 7.85 -20.05 15.85
N GLN A 93 8.02 -19.03 15.01
CA GLN A 93 8.27 -17.67 15.46
C GLN A 93 6.96 -16.93 15.74
N SER A 94 7.01 -15.96 16.66
CA SER A 94 5.89 -15.04 16.85
C SER A 94 5.71 -14.17 15.61
N GLN A 95 4.49 -13.65 15.43
CA GLN A 95 4.17 -12.77 14.30
C GLN A 95 5.02 -11.49 14.31
N GLU A 96 5.32 -10.94 15.49
CA GLU A 96 6.16 -9.76 15.66
C GLU A 96 7.61 -10.02 15.19
N ILE A 97 8.18 -11.18 15.52
CA ILE A 97 9.49 -11.60 15.03
C ILE A 97 9.46 -11.72 13.50
N ILE A 98 8.43 -12.36 12.95
CA ILE A 98 8.26 -12.49 11.49
C ILE A 98 8.20 -11.11 10.82
N TYR A 99 7.51 -10.14 11.41
CA TYR A 99 7.39 -8.77 10.88
C TYR A 99 8.70 -7.99 10.95
N ALA A 100 9.41 -8.04 12.08
CA ALA A 100 10.71 -7.38 12.20
C ALA A 100 11.72 -7.91 11.17
N PHE A 101 11.82 -9.24 11.02
CA PHE A 101 12.72 -9.83 10.03
C PHE A 101 12.22 -9.66 8.59
N HIS A 102 10.90 -9.53 8.38
CA HIS A 102 10.38 -9.13 7.06
C HIS A 102 10.84 -7.71 6.71
N MET A 103 10.78 -6.77 7.65
CA MET A 103 11.25 -5.40 7.44
C MET A 103 12.76 -5.36 7.19
N LEU A 104 13.54 -6.12 7.95
CA LEU A 104 14.99 -6.24 7.71
C LEU A 104 15.29 -6.77 6.30
N ALA A 105 14.58 -7.81 5.86
CA ALA A 105 14.71 -8.34 4.50
C ALA A 105 14.32 -7.28 3.45
N THR A 106 13.22 -6.54 3.68
CA THR A 106 12.80 -5.42 2.81
C THR A 106 13.89 -4.36 2.67
N LEU A 107 14.51 -3.95 3.78
CA LEU A 107 15.63 -2.99 3.76
C LEU A 107 16.81 -3.52 2.94
N ASN A 108 17.13 -4.80 3.08
CA ASN A 108 18.24 -5.42 2.34
C ASN A 108 17.99 -5.52 0.83
N VAL A 109 16.75 -5.72 0.39
CA VAL A 109 16.42 -5.92 -1.04
C VAL A 109 16.13 -4.60 -1.75
N VAL A 110 15.36 -3.70 -1.13
CA VAL A 110 14.85 -2.47 -1.78
C VAL A 110 15.06 -1.19 -0.96
N GLY A 111 15.81 -1.27 0.14
CA GLY A 111 16.21 -0.08 0.91
C GLY A 111 17.24 0.76 0.14
N ILE A 112 17.13 2.08 0.29
CA ILE A 112 18.03 3.08 -0.28
C ILE A 112 18.76 3.75 0.90
N ASP A 113 20.09 3.83 0.83
CA ASP A 113 20.91 4.45 1.88
C ASP A 113 20.61 3.94 3.30
N VAL A 114 20.33 2.64 3.43
CA VAL A 114 19.95 2.02 4.71
C VAL A 114 20.99 2.35 5.79
N PRO A 115 20.59 2.82 6.99
CA PRO A 115 21.51 3.11 8.08
C PRO A 115 22.30 1.86 8.49
N LYS A 116 23.57 2.03 8.85
CA LYS A 116 24.50 0.90 9.08
C LYS A 116 23.99 -0.08 10.14
N GLU A 117 23.33 0.45 11.16
CA GLU A 117 22.75 -0.28 12.29
C GLU A 117 21.65 -1.26 11.86
N PHE A 118 21.07 -1.07 10.67
CA PHE A 118 19.98 -1.87 10.13
C PHE A 118 20.39 -2.72 8.91
N ARG A 119 21.69 -2.79 8.59
CA ARG A 119 22.18 -3.57 7.44
C ARG A 119 22.43 -5.03 7.78
N ASN A 120 23.00 -5.30 8.94
CA ASN A 120 23.44 -6.64 9.32
C ASN A 120 22.55 -7.23 10.42
N ALA A 121 21.93 -8.37 10.15
CA ALA A 121 21.09 -9.07 11.12
C ALA A 121 21.86 -9.44 12.40
N GLU A 122 23.16 -9.71 12.31
CA GLU A 122 24.01 -10.07 13.45
C GLU A 122 24.26 -8.89 14.41
N GLU A 123 24.07 -7.66 13.94
CA GLU A 123 24.31 -6.42 14.71
C GLU A 123 23.02 -5.87 15.33
N ILE A 124 21.87 -6.49 15.06
CA ILE A 124 20.55 -6.03 15.53
C ILE A 124 20.13 -6.84 16.76
N TYR A 125 20.26 -6.22 17.92
CA TYR A 125 19.86 -6.82 19.21
C TYR A 125 18.44 -6.45 19.64
N ARG A 126 17.86 -5.42 19.04
CA ARG A 126 16.51 -4.92 19.34
C ARG A 126 15.68 -4.90 18.06
N LEU A 127 14.56 -5.63 18.08
CA LEU A 127 13.68 -5.79 16.92
C LEU A 127 12.59 -4.72 16.89
N GLU A 128 12.35 -4.02 17.99
CA GLU A 128 11.29 -3.02 18.14
C GLU A 128 11.37 -1.92 17.06
N PRO A 129 12.54 -1.34 16.73
CA PRO A 129 12.62 -0.34 15.67
C PRO A 129 12.22 -0.88 14.28
N LEU A 130 12.57 -2.13 13.97
CA LEU A 130 12.17 -2.79 12.72
C LEU A 130 10.68 -3.05 12.68
N LEU A 131 10.09 -3.43 13.82
CA LEU A 131 8.66 -3.68 13.94
C LEU A 131 7.84 -2.39 13.79
N GLU A 132 8.30 -1.30 14.40
CA GLU A 132 7.67 0.02 14.26
C GLU A 132 7.72 0.50 12.80
N LEU A 133 8.89 0.39 12.16
CA LEU A 133 9.06 0.69 10.74
C LEU A 133 8.17 -0.19 9.85
N TYR A 134 8.03 -1.49 10.18
CA TYR A 134 7.16 -2.40 9.44
C TYR A 134 5.72 -1.91 9.42
N TYR A 135 5.15 -1.56 10.57
CA TYR A 135 3.76 -1.12 10.64
C TYR A 135 3.53 0.16 9.86
N ASP A 136 4.46 1.11 9.94
CA ASP A 136 4.37 2.37 9.20
C ASP A 136 4.52 2.15 7.69
N TRP A 137 5.47 1.31 7.28
CA TRP A 137 5.65 0.92 5.88
C TRP A 137 4.41 0.21 5.33
N VAL A 138 3.82 -0.73 6.06
CA VAL A 138 2.57 -1.40 5.65
C VAL A 138 1.40 -0.43 5.56
N ALA A 139 1.29 0.53 6.50
CA ALA A 139 0.28 1.58 6.43
C ALA A 139 0.45 2.41 5.15
N TRP A 140 1.69 2.76 4.80
CA TRP A 140 2.01 3.42 3.52
C TRP A 140 1.65 2.54 2.31
N LEU A 141 1.98 1.24 2.30
CA LEU A 141 1.61 0.33 1.22
C LEU A 141 0.09 0.24 1.00
N ASN A 142 -0.68 0.32 2.09
CA ASN A 142 -2.14 0.27 2.00
C ASN A 142 -2.75 1.52 1.34
N THR A 143 -2.01 2.62 1.23
CA THR A 143 -2.48 3.83 0.51
C THR A 143 -2.61 3.61 -1.00
N PHE A 144 -1.95 2.60 -1.57
CA PHE A 144 -2.03 2.29 -3.00
C PHE A 144 -3.23 1.40 -3.36
N ARG A 145 -3.93 0.83 -2.36
CA ARG A 145 -5.04 -0.11 -2.56
C ARG A 145 -6.41 0.56 -2.59
N TYR A 146 -6.50 1.86 -2.31
CA TYR A 146 -7.75 2.62 -2.19
C TYR A 146 -7.73 3.91 -3.02
#